data_AF-I3CKQ1-F1
#
_entry.id   AF-I3CKQ1-F1
#
_cell.length_a   1.000
_cell.length_b   1.000
_cell.length_c   1.000
_cell.angle_alpha   90.00
_cell.angle_beta   90.00
_cell.angle_gamma   90.00
#
_symmetry.space_group_name_H-M   'P 1'
#
loop_
_entity.id
_entity.type
_entity.pdbx_description
1 polymer ?
#
loop_
_entity_poly.entity_id
_entity_poly.type
_entity_poly.pdbx_seq_one_letter_code
_entity_poly.pdbx_strand_id
1 'polypeptide(L)' 'MSEQFKIGEVVALKSGSPRMTITELNEKLAKCLWMSENQIYYNVFPLIALEKDYDPPIVGEIMG' A
#
# COMPACT_ATOMS: atom_id res chain seq x y z
N MET A 1 1.81 -12.29 14.08
CA MET A 1 0.44 -11.74 13.93
C MET A 1 0.30 -11.31 12.48
N SER A 2 -0.66 -11.86 11.74
CA SER A 2 -0.91 -11.49 10.35
C SER A 2 -1.42 -10.05 10.31
N GLU A 3 -0.57 -9.12 9.89
CA GLU A 3 -1.03 -7.76 9.63
C GLU A 3 -2.04 -7.82 8.48
N GLN A 4 -3.32 -7.64 8.80
CA GLN A 4 -4.37 -7.58 7.79
C GLN A 4 -4.21 -6.28 7.01
N PHE A 5 -4.24 -6.40 5.68
CA PHE A 5 -4.33 -5.26 4.79
C PHE A 5 -5.69 -4.58 4.93
N LYS A 6 -5.75 -3.27 4.70
CA LYS A 6 -7.02 -2.51 4.64
C LYS A 6 -7.06 -1.58 3.43
N ILE A 7 -8.27 -1.23 3.01
CA ILE A 7 -8.49 -0.19 1.99
C ILE A 7 -7.91 1.14 2.49
N GLY A 8 -7.22 1.87 1.60
CA GLY A 8 -6.50 3.10 1.90
C GLY A 8 -5.07 2.90 2.40
N GLU A 9 -4.63 1.66 2.63
CA GLU A 9 -3.26 1.38 3.07
C GLU A 9 -2.27 1.47 1.92
N VAL A 10 -1.07 1.99 2.22
CA VAL A 10 0.06 2.07 1.29
C VAL A 10 0.86 0.77 1.38
N VAL A 11 1.09 0.16 0.22
CA VAL A 11 1.74 -1.14 0.07
C VAL A 11 2.71 -1.11 -1.11
N ALA A 12 3.60 -2.09 -1.15
CA ALA A 12 4.46 -2.38 -2.29
C ALA A 12 4.50 -3.89 -2.57
N LEU A 13 4.98 -4.29 -3.75
CA LEU A 13 5.34 -5.68 -4.01
C LEU A 13 6.65 -6.01 -3.31
N LYS A 14 6.71 -7.20 -2.69
CA LYS A 14 7.95 -7.76 -2.09
C LYS A 14 9.12 -7.89 -3.07
N SER A 15 8.83 -7.93 -4.38
CA SER A 15 9.83 -7.95 -5.46
C SER A 15 10.35 -6.56 -5.84
N GLY A 16 9.78 -5.50 -5.26
CA GLY A 16 9.95 -4.12 -5.68
C GLY A 16 8.82 -3.65 -6.60
N SER A 17 8.19 -2.54 -6.24
CA SER A 17 7.25 -1.76 -7.06
C SER A 17 7.26 -0.30 -6.58
N PRO A 18 6.67 0.63 -7.34
CA PRO A 18 6.24 1.91 -6.77
C PRO A 18 5.32 1.68 -5.57
N ARG A 19 5.21 2.68 -4.69
CA ARG A 19 4.20 2.70 -3.61
C ARG A 19 2.81 2.74 -4.22
N MET A 20 1.93 1.87 -3.75
CA MET A 20 0.56 1.74 -4.24
C MET A 20 -0.44 1.85 -3.08
N THR A 21 -1.64 2.33 -3.35
CA THR A 21 -2.73 2.41 -2.37
C THR A 21 -3.78 1.34 -2.67
N ILE A 22 -4.21 0.59 -1.65
CA ILE A 22 -5.31 -0.38 -1.78
C ILE A 22 -6.63 0.37 -1.97
N THR A 23 -7.35 0.07 -3.05
CA THR A 23 -8.67 0.65 -3.39
C THR A 23 -9.82 -0.32 -3.17
N GLU A 24 -9.58 -1.61 -3.40
CA GLU A 24 -10.53 -2.69 -3.18
C GLU A 24 -9.78 -3.87 -2.58
N LEU A 25 -10.44 -4.62 -1.70
CA LEU A 25 -9.84 -5.72 -0.97
C LEU A 25 -10.84 -6.87 -0.79
N ASN A 26 -10.38 -8.09 -1.04
CA ASN A 26 -11.07 -9.31 -0.62
C ASN A 26 -10.11 -10.23 0.14
N GLU A 27 -10.53 -11.46 0.42
CA GLU A 27 -9.74 -12.42 1.21
C GLU A 27 -8.37 -12.79 0.63
N LYS A 28 -8.15 -12.61 -0.68
CA LYS A 28 -6.94 -13.09 -1.37
C LYS A 28 -6.26 -12.06 -2.25
N LEU A 29 -6.99 -11.04 -2.70
CA LEU A 29 -6.56 -10.07 -3.69
C LEU A 29 -6.81 -8.64 -3.20
N ALA A 30 -5.92 -7.74 -3.57
CA ALA A 30 -6.09 -6.30 -3.44
C ALA A 30 -5.98 -5.63 -4.81
N LYS A 31 -6.92 -4.75 -5.12
CA LYS A 31 -6.78 -3.81 -6.24
C LYS A 31 -6.03 -2.58 -5.74
N CYS A 32 -4.90 -2.30 -6.36
CA CYS A 32 -4.01 -1.22 -5.98
C CYS A 32 -4.00 -0.13 -7.06
N LEU A 33 -3.85 1.12 -6.62
CA LEU A 33 -3.65 2.28 -7.49
C LEU A 33 -2.28 2.90 -7.22
N TRP A 34 -1.61 3.41 -8.25
CA TRP A 34 -0.43 4.27 -8.06
C TRP A 34 -0.35 5.30 -9.18
N MET A 35 0.43 6.35 -8.95
CA MET A 35 0.72 7.36 -9.96
C MET A 35 2.17 7.24 -10.42
N SER A 36 2.38 7.31 -11.72
CA SER A 36 3.70 7.43 -12.34
C SER A 36 3.58 8.28 -13.59
N GLU A 37 4.57 9.13 -13.86
CA GLU A 37 4.61 9.93 -15.11
C GLU A 37 3.31 10.72 -15.39
N ASN A 38 2.69 11.30 -14.34
CA ASN A 38 1.40 12.00 -14.41
C ASN A 38 0.21 11.16 -14.90
N GLN A 39 0.32 9.83 -14.86
CA GLN A 39 -0.76 8.89 -15.17
C GLN A 39 -1.15 8.08 -13.94
N ILE A 40 -2.42 7.68 -13.87
CA ILE A 40 -2.93 6.79 -12.83
C ILE A 40 -2.95 5.36 -13.38
N TYR A 41 -2.36 4.45 -12.62
CA TYR A 41 -2.34 3.02 -12.92
C TYR A 41 -3.12 2.26 -11.88
N TYR A 42 -3.70 1.13 -12.30
CA TYR A 42 -4.39 0.19 -11.43
C TYR A 42 -4.00 -1.23 -11.79
N ASN A 43 -3.85 -2.09 -10.78
CA ASN A 43 -3.68 -3.52 -11.00
C ASN A 43 -4.15 -4.33 -9.79
N VAL A 44 -4.38 -5.63 -9.96
CA VAL A 44 -4.82 -6.55 -8.91
C VAL A 44 -3.67 -7.48 -8.55
N PHE A 45 -3.34 -7.54 -7.26
CA PHE A 45 -2.25 -8.35 -6.75
C PHE A 45 -2.73 -9.31 -5.66
N PRO A 46 -2.12 -10.50 -5.53
CA PRO A 46 -2.38 -11.38 -4.42
C PRO A 46 -1.77 -10.82 -3.13
N LEU A 47 -2.50 -10.93 -2.01
CA LEU A 47 -2.06 -10.38 -0.72
C LEU A 47 -0.69 -10.91 -0.28
N ILE A 48 -0.36 -12.15 -0.64
CA ILE A 48 0.93 -12.76 -0.32
C ILE A 48 2.12 -12.06 -1.00
N ALA A 49 1.90 -11.35 -2.11
CA ALA A 49 2.94 -10.61 -2.83
C ALA A 49 3.14 -9.19 -2.30
N LEU A 50 2.23 -8.70 -1.45
CA LEU A 50 2.29 -7.35 -0.90
C LEU A 50 3.01 -7.33 0.45
N GLU A 51 3.67 -6.21 0.72
CA GLU A 51 4.14 -5.83 2.04
C GLU A 51 3.65 -4.42 2.38
N LYS A 52 3.46 -4.16 3.67
CA LYS A 52 3.09 -2.84 4.14
C LYS A 52 4.32 -1.95 4.09
N ASP A 53 4.19 -0.80 3.44
CA ASP A 53 5.20 0.24 3.52
C ASP A 53 4.83 1.11 4.71
N TYR A 54 5.37 0.76 5.88
CA TYR A 54 5.11 1.49 7.11
C TYR A 54 5.77 2.87 7.01
N ASP A 55 4.99 3.88 6.65
CA ASP A 55 5.38 5.26 6.86
C ASP A 55 5.25 5.53 8.37
N PRO A 56 6.35 5.68 9.12
CA PRO A 56 6.23 6.04 10.53
C PRO A 56 5.42 7.33 10.60
N PRO A 57 4.43 7.44 11.50
CA PRO A 57 3.70 8.69 11.65
C PRO A 57 4.72 9.80 11.85
N ILE A 58 4.59 10.88 11.08
CA ILE A 58 5.33 12.12 11.36
C ILE A 58 4.89 12.51 12.76
N VAL A 59 5.69 12.12 13.76
CA VAL A 59 5.55 12.61 15.12
C VAL A 59 5.88 14.08 14.95
N GLY A 60 4.82 14.89 14.83
CA GLY A 60 4.97 16.33 14.84
C GLY A 60 5.85 16.65 16.03
N GLU A 61 6.95 17.35 15.77
CA GLU A 61 7.75 18.01 16.79
C GLU A 61 6.81 18.94 17.57
N ILE A 62 6.14 18.39 18.56
CA ILE A 62 5.61 19.14 19.68
C ILE A 62 6.68 19.11 20.76
N MET A 63 7.02 20.32 21.19
CA MET A 63 7.75 20.70 22.40
C MET A 63 9.27 20.82 22.19
N GLY A 64 9.89 21.96 22.46
CA GLY A 64 9.42 23.20 23.10
C GLY A 64 10.57 24.19 23.25
#